data_AF-A0A0P0G5I0-F1
#
_entry.id   AF-A0A0P0G5I0-F1
#
_cell.length_a   1.000
_cell.length_b   1.000
_cell.length_c   1.000
_cell.angle_alpha   90.00
_cell.angle_beta   90.00
_cell.angle_gamma   90.00
#
_symmetry.space_group_name_H-M   'P 1'
#
loop_
_entity.id
_entity.type
_entity.pdbx_description
1 polymer ?
#
loop_
_entity_poly.entity_id
_entity_poly.type
_entity_poly.pdbx_seq_one_letter_code
_entity_poly.pdbx_strand_id
1 'polypeptide(L)'
;MEKEFINGYRRMGIDIEPLEDGTVKVTQARLINGYILNQKQLIERGKELYPDAKIIPVAYSLNVDDITIEWIESKMQEFGIKRNDLIKQLAIDRSSLSLIMSGKRELSKPMRATFFYYFLTYELNRDFREHLDSL
;
A
#
# COMPACT_ATOMS: atom_id res chain seq x y z
N MET A 1 27.37 -0.93 11.23
CA MET A 1 26.28 -1.34 12.14
C MET A 1 25.03 -0.48 11.98
N GLU A 2 24.91 0.72 12.58
CA GLU A 2 23.67 1.54 12.49
C GLU A 2 23.24 1.86 11.05
N LYS A 3 24.17 2.32 10.20
CA LYS A 3 23.90 2.56 8.77
C LYS A 3 23.47 1.31 8.00
N GLU A 4 23.92 0.12 8.40
CA GLU A 4 23.53 -1.13 7.74
C GLU A 4 22.11 -1.53 8.13
N PHE A 5 21.73 -1.35 9.39
CA PHE A 5 20.35 -1.56 9.84
C PHE A 5 19.38 -0.59 9.16
N ILE A 6 19.70 0.70 9.11
CA ILE A 6 18.89 1.71 8.42
C ILE A 6 18.75 1.36 6.93
N ASN A 7 19.82 0.91 6.28
CA ASN A 7 19.75 0.43 4.89
C ASN A 7 18.86 -0.82 4.73
N GLY A 8 18.82 -1.70 5.74
CA GLY A 8 17.89 -2.83 5.81
C GLY A 8 16.44 -2.37 5.80
N TYR A 9 16.06 -1.47 6.71
CA TYR A 9 14.70 -0.91 6.76
C TYR A 9 14.33 -0.15 5.49
N ARG A 10 15.27 0.60 4.90
CA ARG A 10 15.04 1.30 3.63
C ARG A 10 14.70 0.33 2.51
N ARG A 11 15.36 -0.84 2.44
CA ARG A 11 15.00 -1.89 1.48
C ARG A 11 13.56 -2.38 1.70
N MET A 12 13.15 -2.49 2.96
CA MET A 12 11.77 -2.82 3.37
C MET A 12 10.77 -1.65 3.22
N GLY A 13 11.17 -0.54 2.63
CA GLY A 13 10.28 0.61 2.38
C GLY A 13 10.03 1.49 3.60
N ILE A 14 10.91 1.40 4.60
CA ILE A 14 10.82 2.16 5.85
C ILE A 14 12.03 3.07 5.94
N ASP A 15 11.79 4.38 5.96
CA ASP A 15 12.81 5.39 6.17
C ASP A 15 12.87 5.77 7.64
N ILE A 16 14.08 5.73 8.21
CA ILE A 16 14.35 6.09 9.60
C ILE A 16 15.30 7.29 9.59
N GLU A 17 14.83 8.40 10.16
CA GLU A 17 15.48 9.71 10.14
C GLU A 17 15.60 10.24 11.58
N PRO A 18 16.80 10.13 12.20
CA PRO A 18 17.09 10.81 13.46
C PRO A 18 17.09 12.33 13.25
N LEU A 19 16.40 13.06 14.13
CA LEU A 19 16.28 14.51 14.11
C LEU A 19 17.22 15.15 15.13
N GLU A 20 17.52 16.43 14.94
CA GLU A 20 18.47 17.19 15.79
C GLU A 20 18.03 17.28 17.27
N ASP A 21 16.73 17.19 17.55
CA ASP A 21 16.15 17.26 18.88
C ASP A 21 16.16 15.91 19.65
N GLY A 22 16.80 14.88 19.08
CA GLY A 22 16.86 13.54 19.65
C GLY A 22 15.60 12.70 19.44
N THR A 23 14.61 13.21 18.69
CA THR A 23 13.49 12.39 18.21
C THR A 23 13.86 11.65 16.92
N VAL A 24 13.13 10.58 16.61
CA VAL A 24 13.38 9.79 15.40
C VAL A 24 12.08 9.67 14.63
N LYS A 25 12.11 10.11 13.37
CA LYS A 25 10.99 9.97 12.45
C LYS A 25 11.11 8.66 11.70
N VAL A 26 10.03 7.87 11.72
CA VAL A 26 9.95 6.57 11.05
C VAL A 26 8.80 6.60 10.06
N THR A 27 9.12 6.57 8.77
CA THR A 27 8.15 6.73 7.69
C THR A 27 8.04 5.45 6.87
N GLN A 28 6.83 4.94 6.67
CA GLN A 28 6.61 3.94 5.64
C GLN A 28 6.46 4.63 4.27
N ALA A 29 7.57 4.74 3.54
CA ALA A 29 7.61 5.46 2.27
C ALA A 29 6.99 4.67 1.11
N ARG A 30 7.00 3.33 1.19
CA ARG A 30 6.41 2.45 0.17
C ARG A 30 5.88 1.16 0.78
N LEU A 31 4.98 0.51 0.07
CA LEU A 31 4.54 -0.84 0.40
C LEU A 31 5.58 -1.83 -0.12
N ILE A 32 5.95 -2.79 0.72
CA ILE A 32 6.74 -3.96 0.34
C ILE A 32 5.90 -5.18 0.71
N ASN A 33 5.70 -6.08 -0.26
CA ASN A 33 4.84 -7.26 -0.14
C ASN A 33 3.42 -6.91 0.34
N GLY A 34 2.90 -5.76 -0.10
CA GLY A 34 1.56 -5.27 0.22
C GLY A 34 1.27 -4.91 1.68
N TYR A 35 2.25 -4.97 2.59
CA TYR A 35 2.01 -4.68 4.02
C TYR A 35 1.91 -3.18 4.31
N ILE A 36 0.82 -2.80 4.98
CA ILE A 36 0.64 -1.45 5.56
C ILE A 36 0.90 -1.54 7.06
N LEU A 37 1.85 -0.75 7.55
CA LEU A 37 2.20 -0.70 8.96
C LEU A 37 1.38 0.38 9.65
N ASN A 38 0.82 0.02 10.80
CA ASN A 38 0.18 0.99 11.68
C ASN A 38 1.23 1.74 12.52
N GLN A 39 0.80 2.79 13.21
CA GLN A 39 1.69 3.62 14.02
C GLN A 39 2.45 2.82 15.09
N LYS A 40 1.80 1.84 15.74
CA LYS A 40 2.43 1.01 16.76
C LYS A 40 3.59 0.19 16.18
N GLN A 41 3.37 -0.45 15.04
CA GLN A 41 4.38 -1.25 14.34
C GLN A 41 5.56 -0.42 13.83
N LEU A 42 5.34 0.84 13.47
CA LEU A 42 6.42 1.77 13.11
C LEU A 42 7.19 2.25 14.35
N ILE A 43 6.51 2.51 15.46
CA ILE A 43 7.15 2.82 16.74
C ILE A 43 8.05 1.66 17.18
N GLU A 44 7.56 0.42 17.11
CA GLU A 44 8.34 -0.78 17.47
C GLU A 44 9.65 -0.85 16.68
N ARG A 45 9.60 -0.68 15.35
CA ARG A 45 10.81 -0.65 14.49
C ARG A 45 11.75 0.50 14.81
N GLY A 46 11.21 1.68 15.12
CA GLY A 46 12.02 2.82 15.56
C GLY A 46 12.75 2.52 16.88
N LYS A 47 12.05 1.87 17.82
CA LYS A 47 12.58 1.49 19.13
C LYS A 47 13.60 0.35 19.08
N GLU A 48 13.57 -0.49 18.07
CA GLU A 48 14.61 -1.51 17.82
C GLU A 48 16.00 -0.88 17.60
N LEU A 49 16.06 0.31 16.99
CA LEU A 49 17.31 1.05 16.76
C LEU A 49 17.57 2.16 17.78
N TYR A 50 16.52 2.80 18.27
CA TYR A 50 16.60 3.93 19.19
C TYR A 50 15.67 3.72 20.41
N PRO A 51 16.04 2.84 21.36
CA PRO A 51 15.17 2.44 22.46
C PRO A 51 14.67 3.60 23.34
N ASP A 52 15.50 4.63 23.54
CA ASP A 52 15.19 5.76 24.42
C ASP A 52 14.59 6.96 23.67
N ALA A 53 14.70 7.01 22.34
CA ALA A 53 14.23 8.14 21.56
C ALA A 53 12.70 8.20 21.46
N LYS A 54 12.13 9.40 21.40
CA LYS A 54 10.72 9.57 21.04
C LYS A 54 10.56 9.31 19.55
N ILE A 55 9.66 8.39 19.18
CA ILE A 55 9.41 8.04 17.78
C ILE A 55 8.23 8.83 17.23
N ILE A 56 8.39 9.39 16.03
CA ILE A 56 7.33 10.01 15.23
C ILE A 56 6.98 9.05 14.09
N PRO A 57 5.93 8.23 14.22
CA PRO A 57 5.52 7.32 13.16
C PRO A 57 4.74 8.04 12.07
N VAL A 58 5.15 7.85 10.81
CA VAL A 58 4.44 8.32 9.62
C VAL A 58 4.01 7.10 8.82
N ALA A 59 2.73 6.74 8.94
CA ALA A 59 2.14 5.62 8.22
C ALA A 59 2.09 5.87 6.71
N TYR A 60 2.01 4.80 5.94
CA TYR A 60 1.87 4.88 4.49
C TYR A 60 0.70 5.77 4.09
N SER A 61 0.94 6.63 3.11
CA SER A 61 -0.08 7.47 2.48
C SER A 61 -0.23 7.09 1.03
N LEU A 62 -1.46 6.76 0.62
CA LEU A 62 -1.77 6.40 -0.75
C LEU A 62 -1.74 7.64 -1.66
N ASN A 63 -0.88 7.62 -2.67
CA ASN A 63 -0.99 8.56 -3.78
C ASN A 63 -2.07 8.08 -4.75
N VAL A 64 -3.26 8.66 -4.69
CA VAL A 64 -4.38 8.24 -5.52
C VAL A 64 -4.26 8.68 -6.99
N ASP A 65 -3.40 9.65 -7.28
CA ASP A 65 -3.27 10.21 -8.63
C ASP A 65 -2.69 9.18 -9.61
N ASP A 66 -1.93 8.20 -9.11
CA ASP A 66 -1.36 7.10 -9.88
C ASP A 66 -2.41 6.03 -10.26
N ILE A 67 -3.61 6.08 -9.68
CA ILE A 67 -4.68 5.09 -9.88
C ILE A 67 -5.57 5.54 -11.04
N THR A 68 -5.12 5.32 -12.28
CA THR A 68 -5.88 5.65 -13.50
C THR A 68 -6.77 4.50 -13.97
N ILE A 69 -7.58 4.73 -15.01
CA ILE A 69 -8.39 3.67 -15.63
C ILE A 69 -7.48 2.60 -16.24
N GLU A 70 -6.40 3.02 -16.89
CA GLU A 70 -5.40 2.13 -17.49
C GLU A 70 -4.72 1.26 -16.42
N TRP A 71 -4.41 1.85 -15.26
CA TRP A 71 -3.90 1.09 -14.11
C TRP A 71 -4.91 0.04 -13.63
N ILE A 72 -6.19 0.41 -13.49
CA ILE A 72 -7.27 -0.52 -13.10
C ILE A 72 -7.39 -1.66 -14.12
N GLU A 73 -7.41 -1.35 -15.41
CA GLU A 73 -7.51 -2.36 -16.48
C GLU A 73 -6.29 -3.28 -16.50
N SER A 74 -5.09 -2.76 -16.26
CA SER A 74 -3.87 -3.60 -16.13
C SER A 74 -3.97 -4.58 -14.97
N LYS A 75 -4.48 -4.14 -13.81
CA LYS A 75 -4.67 -4.98 -12.62
C LYS A 75 -5.78 -6.01 -12.83
N MET A 76 -6.85 -5.63 -13.54
CA MET A 76 -7.88 -6.59 -13.96
C MET A 76 -7.30 -7.69 -14.85
N GLN A 77 -6.43 -7.34 -15.80
CA GLN A 77 -5.74 -8.31 -16.65
C GLN A 77 -4.79 -9.21 -15.84
N GLU A 78 -3.96 -8.61 -14.98
CA GLU A 78 -3.00 -9.31 -14.11
C GLU A 78 -3.68 -10.41 -13.28
N PHE A 79 -4.82 -10.08 -12.67
CA PHE A 79 -5.53 -11.00 -11.76
C PHE A 79 -6.70 -11.74 -12.40
N GLY A 80 -6.92 -11.60 -13.72
CA GLY A 80 -8.02 -12.27 -14.43
C GLY A 80 -9.43 -11.82 -14.00
N ILE A 81 -9.57 -10.60 -13.48
CA ILE A 81 -10.80 -10.04 -12.92
C ILE A 81 -11.64 -9.40 -14.04
N LYS A 82 -12.92 -9.75 -14.12
CA LYS A 82 -13.85 -9.18 -15.12
C LYS A 82 -14.65 -8.03 -14.54
N ARG A 83 -15.20 -7.17 -15.40
CA ARG A 83 -16.07 -6.04 -14.97
C ARG A 83 -17.24 -6.48 -14.09
N ASN A 84 -17.81 -7.67 -14.36
CA ASN A 84 -18.91 -8.21 -13.57
C ASN A 84 -18.49 -8.60 -12.16
N ASP A 85 -17.21 -8.95 -11.95
CA ASP A 85 -16.66 -9.23 -10.63
C ASP A 85 -16.53 -7.94 -9.82
N LEU A 86 -16.04 -6.85 -10.44
CA LEU A 86 -15.99 -5.52 -9.82
C LEU A 86 -17.38 -5.06 -9.35
N ILE A 87 -18.41 -5.22 -10.17
CA ILE A 87 -19.81 -4.87 -9.81
C ILE A 87 -20.23 -5.61 -8.53
N LYS A 88 -19.99 -6.92 -8.47
CA LYS A 88 -20.42 -7.78 -7.37
C LYS A 88 -19.60 -7.56 -6.10
N GLN A 89 -18.27 -7.47 -6.24
CA GLN A 89 -17.34 -7.48 -5.11
C GLN A 89 -17.12 -6.09 -4.53
N LEU A 90 -17.24 -5.03 -5.33
CA LEU A 90 -17.14 -3.64 -4.85
C LEU A 90 -18.49 -2.98 -4.62
N ALA A 91 -19.59 -3.69 -4.87
CA ALA A 91 -20.96 -3.16 -4.81
C ALA A 91 -21.15 -1.87 -5.65
N ILE A 92 -20.46 -1.77 -6.79
CA ILE A 92 -20.60 -0.65 -7.72
C ILE A 92 -21.70 -1.01 -8.72
N ASP A 93 -22.68 -0.13 -8.90
CA ASP A 93 -23.73 -0.38 -9.88
C ASP A 93 -23.16 -0.42 -11.32
N ARG A 94 -23.79 -1.23 -12.18
CA ARG A 94 -23.33 -1.46 -13.55
C ARG A 94 -23.20 -0.17 -14.35
N SER A 95 -24.12 0.77 -14.17
CA SER A 95 -24.16 2.02 -14.92
C SER A 95 -23.00 2.94 -14.53
N SER A 96 -22.71 3.05 -13.23
CA SER A 96 -21.57 3.81 -12.70
C SER A 96 -20.26 3.22 -13.17
N LEU A 97 -20.07 1.90 -13.07
CA LEU A 97 -18.84 1.28 -13.57
C LEU A 97 -18.67 1.49 -15.08
N SER A 98 -19.74 1.37 -15.86
CA SER A 98 -19.70 1.61 -17.31
C SER A 98 -19.27 3.05 -17.65
N LEU A 99 -19.81 4.05 -16.95
CA LEU A 99 -19.44 5.46 -17.13
C LEU A 99 -17.98 5.71 -16.74
N ILE A 100 -17.51 5.10 -15.66
CA ILE A 100 -16.12 5.19 -15.21
C ILE A 100 -15.18 4.58 -16.26
N MET A 101 -15.41 3.33 -16.65
CA MET A 101 -14.53 2.61 -17.57
C MET A 101 -14.55 3.17 -18.99
N SER A 102 -15.54 3.98 -19.35
CA SER A 102 -15.60 4.69 -20.63
C SER A 102 -15.00 6.10 -20.59
N GLY A 103 -14.46 6.53 -19.44
CA GLY A 103 -13.92 7.88 -19.24
C GLY A 103 -14.98 8.98 -19.20
N LYS A 104 -16.28 8.64 -19.28
CA LYS A 104 -17.39 9.60 -19.23
C LYS A 104 -17.67 10.09 -17.81
N ARG A 105 -17.13 9.42 -16.80
CA ARG A 105 -17.15 9.83 -15.41
C ARG A 105 -15.75 9.69 -14.82
N GLU A 106 -15.28 10.75 -14.19
CA GLU A 106 -14.00 10.74 -13.50
C GLU A 106 -14.03 9.85 -12.24
N LEU A 107 -12.91 9.20 -11.95
CA LEU A 107 -12.69 8.46 -10.72
C LEU A 107 -12.48 9.43 -9.55
N SER A 108 -13.44 9.45 -8.61
CA SER A 108 -13.28 10.18 -7.35
C SER A 108 -12.15 9.59 -6.50
N LYS A 109 -11.51 10.40 -5.65
CA LYS A 109 -10.43 9.93 -4.75
C LYS A 109 -10.82 8.70 -3.91
N PRO A 110 -12.02 8.62 -3.31
CA PRO A 110 -12.46 7.40 -2.62
C PRO A 110 -12.57 6.20 -3.55
N MET A 111 -13.08 6.36 -4.77
CA MET A 111 -13.20 5.26 -5.72
C MET A 111 -11.83 4.73 -6.15
N ARG A 112 -10.86 5.63 -6.34
CA ARG A 112 -9.46 5.25 -6.60
C ARG A 112 -8.91 4.41 -5.44
N ALA A 113 -9.05 4.88 -4.20
CA ALA A 113 -8.66 4.12 -3.02
C ALA A 113 -9.35 2.75 -2.93
N THR A 114 -10.65 2.66 -3.26
CA THR A 114 -11.38 1.39 -3.31
C THR A 114 -10.75 0.40 -4.29
N PHE A 115 -10.45 0.83 -5.52
CA PHE A 115 -9.77 -0.04 -6.49
C PHE A 115 -8.39 -0.45 -6.02
N PHE A 116 -7.62 0.47 -5.46
CA PHE A 116 -6.30 0.17 -4.92
C PHE A 116 -6.33 -0.93 -3.87
N TYR A 117 -7.13 -0.77 -2.82
CA TYR A 117 -7.19 -1.77 -1.74
C TYR A 117 -7.82 -3.09 -2.17
N TYR A 118 -8.72 -3.05 -3.15
CA TYR A 118 -9.26 -4.25 -3.76
C TYR A 118 -8.17 -5.07 -4.46
N PHE A 119 -7.38 -4.47 -5.35
CA PHE A 119 -6.30 -5.19 -6.02
C PHE A 119 -5.14 -5.54 -5.08
N LEU A 120 -4.86 -4.71 -4.07
CA LEU A 120 -3.89 -5.03 -3.02
C LEU A 120 -4.26 -6.35 -2.31
N THR A 121 -5.55 -6.63 -2.13
CA THR A 121 -6.00 -7.90 -1.54
C THR A 121 -5.64 -9.10 -2.43
N TYR A 122 -5.76 -8.97 -3.75
CA TYR A 122 -5.36 -10.02 -4.68
C TYR A 122 -3.84 -10.21 -4.72
N GLU A 123 -3.08 -9.11 -4.69
CA GLU A 123 -1.62 -9.12 -4.61
C GLU A 123 -1.14 -9.87 -3.36
N LEU A 124 -1.66 -9.49 -2.18
CA LEU A 124 -1.36 -10.16 -0.92
C LEU A 124 -1.70 -11.65 -0.94
N ASN A 125 -2.84 -12.02 -1.53
CA ASN A 125 -3.24 -13.42 -1.64
C ASN A 125 -2.34 -14.24 -2.56
N ARG A 126 -1.90 -13.65 -3.68
CA ARG A 126 -0.93 -14.29 -4.59
C ARG A 126 0.38 -14.52 -3.86
N ASP A 127 0.97 -13.46 -3.31
CA ASP A 127 2.28 -13.51 -2.65
C ASP A 127 2.26 -14.47 -1.44
N PHE A 128 1.16 -14.52 -0.70
CA PHE A 128 0.98 -15.46 0.40
C PHE A 128 0.95 -16.92 -0.07
N ARG A 129 0.23 -17.23 -1.16
CA ARG A 129 0.18 -18.60 -1.71
C ARG A 129 1.52 -19.03 -2.27
N GLU A 130 2.19 -18.17 -3.02
CA GLU A 130 3.53 -18.43 -3.55
C GLU A 130 4.53 -18.71 -2.43
N HIS A 131 4.44 -17.98 -1.32
CA HIS A 131 5.26 -18.25 -0.16
C HIS A 131 4.96 -19.64 0.45
N LEU A 132 3.70 -20.00 0.63
CA LEU A 132 3.32 -21.32 1.16
C LEU A 132 3.74 -22.47 0.26
N ASP A 133 3.63 -22.32 -1.06
CA ASP A 133 4.03 -23.35 -2.04
C ASP A 133 5.57 -23.50 -2.12
N SER A 134 6.32 -22.53 -1.60
CA SER A 134 7.79 -22.54 -1.56
C SER A 134 8.41 -23.17 -0.29
N LEU A 135 7.58 -23.51 0.70
CA LEU A 135 7.97 -24.16 1.96
C LEU A 135 7.96 -25.70 1.84
#